data_AF-A0A8I2G746-F1
#
_entry.id   AF-A0A8I2G746-F1
#
_cell.length_a   1.000
_cell.length_b   1.000
_cell.length_c   1.000
_cell.angle_alpha   90.00
_cell.angle_beta   90.00
_cell.angle_gamma   90.00
#
_symmetry.space_group_name_H-M   'P 1'
#
loop_
_entity.id
_entity.type
_entity.pdbx_description
1 polymer ?
#
loop_
_entity_poly.entity_id
_entity_poly.type
_entity_poly.pdbx_seq_one_letter_code
_entity_poly.pdbx_strand_id
1 'polypeptide(L)'
;MKRLLLSCLGILVGLLLIYVYIPLESKRIQDIQYLPRIEENRVKTSAHVKIDTEFGSIPLYFIPNKGQVNETAKFYAKTSRYTLWMTKKGLLFDSIKQVEVEAEVEETHSPHSPYSPHSPESLERDVSRLIFLNANPNPEMVPVEMTQHKVNYFIGKDPSKWQKGISTSKAVIYKNIYNNIDLKVYGNEKQIEYDWIVKPGGDPADIRFEYKNIKAAGIDNEWNLVIEAQFGKLVHKKP
;
A
#
# COMPACT_ATOMS: atom_id res chain seq x y z
N MET A 1 -55.93 39.39 -15.78
CA MET A 1 -56.25 38.59 -14.58
C MET A 1 -54.93 38.02 -14.06
N LYS A 2 -54.38 38.25 -12.86
CA LYS A 2 -54.61 39.16 -11.72
C LYS A 2 -53.26 39.86 -11.45
N ARG A 3 -53.33 41.13 -11.00
CA ARG A 3 -52.21 41.99 -10.58
C ARG A 3 -52.15 42.06 -9.03
N LEU A 4 -51.08 42.72 -8.55
CA LEU A 4 -50.76 43.36 -7.25
C LEU A 4 -49.88 42.51 -6.31
N LEU A 5 -48.74 42.94 -5.75
CA LEU A 5 -47.94 44.20 -5.58
C LEU A 5 -47.72 44.46 -4.07
N LEU A 6 -46.44 44.71 -3.72
CA LEU A 6 -45.90 45.51 -2.60
C LEU A 6 -46.18 45.03 -1.16
N SER A 7 -45.32 45.22 -0.15
CA SER A 7 -44.27 46.22 0.15
C SER A 7 -43.40 45.68 1.30
N CYS A 8 -42.07 45.70 1.23
CA CYS A 8 -41.16 46.76 1.72
C CYS A 8 -41.31 47.14 3.22
N LEU A 9 -40.22 46.91 3.97
CA LEU A 9 -39.39 47.94 4.65
C LEU A 9 -39.15 47.72 6.16
N GLY A 10 -37.86 47.78 6.55
CA GLY A 10 -37.39 47.86 7.94
C GLY A 10 -36.05 47.13 8.15
N ILE A 11 -34.92 47.51 7.54
CA ILE A 11 -33.98 48.60 7.91
C ILE A 11 -33.12 48.30 9.18
N LEU A 12 -31.84 48.02 8.90
CA LEU A 12 -30.60 48.58 9.48
C LEU A 12 -29.88 47.98 10.73
N VAL A 13 -28.57 47.78 10.49
CA VAL A 13 -27.35 47.94 11.33
C VAL A 13 -26.77 46.72 12.05
N GLY A 14 -25.51 46.42 11.69
CA GLY A 14 -24.54 45.69 12.50
C GLY A 14 -23.64 44.76 11.67
N LEU A 15 -22.86 45.23 10.68
CA LEU A 15 -21.44 45.58 10.86
C LEU A 15 -20.59 44.56 11.65
N LEU A 16 -19.96 43.63 10.91
CA LEU A 16 -18.58 43.16 11.11
C LEU A 16 -18.23 42.34 9.83
N LEU A 17 -17.54 42.88 8.81
CA LEU A 17 -16.08 42.96 8.73
C LEU A 17 -15.46 41.71 9.40
N ILE A 18 -14.83 40.79 8.69
CA ILE A 18 -13.45 40.99 8.23
C ILE A 18 -13.14 39.97 7.12
N TYR A 19 -12.78 40.54 5.96
CA TYR A 19 -11.84 39.97 5.00
C TYR A 19 -10.54 39.61 5.77
N VAL A 20 -10.27 38.33 6.04
CA VAL A 20 -8.95 37.95 6.54
C VAL A 20 -8.02 37.76 5.34
N TYR A 21 -7.43 38.90 4.99
CA TYR A 21 -6.09 39.08 4.46
C TYR A 21 -5.13 38.02 5.04
N ILE A 22 -4.63 37.09 4.21
CA ILE A 22 -3.43 36.32 4.55
C ILE A 22 -2.25 37.12 3.96
N PRO A 23 -1.46 37.83 4.78
CA PRO A 23 -0.24 38.43 4.28
C PRO A 23 0.77 37.32 3.93
N LEU A 24 1.16 37.25 2.66
CA LEU A 24 2.46 36.71 2.27
C LEU A 24 3.52 37.67 2.80
N GLU A 25 3.90 37.49 4.06
CA GLU A 25 5.08 38.13 4.61
C GLU A 25 6.25 37.16 4.46
N SER A 26 7.08 37.47 3.46
CA SER A 26 8.39 36.85 3.21
C SER A 26 9.33 37.17 4.37
N LYS A 27 9.19 36.45 5.48
CA LYS A 27 10.22 36.44 6.52
C LYS A 27 11.41 35.61 6.05
N ARG A 28 12.33 36.35 5.43
CA ARG A 28 13.78 36.18 5.41
C ARG A 28 14.24 35.11 6.42
N ILE A 29 14.68 33.96 5.90
CA ILE A 29 15.37 32.94 6.67
C ILE A 29 16.70 33.55 7.12
N GLN A 30 16.77 34.08 8.34
CA GLN A 30 18.05 34.46 8.98
C GLN A 30 18.27 33.88 10.38
N ASP A 31 17.43 32.96 10.85
CA ASP A 31 17.64 32.27 12.13
C ASP A 31 17.58 30.74 12.01
N ILE A 32 18.32 30.19 11.05
CA ILE A 32 18.85 28.84 11.23
C ILE A 32 20.20 29.03 11.93
N GLN A 33 20.23 28.81 13.24
CA GLN A 33 21.47 28.62 13.97
C GLN A 33 22.25 27.52 13.26
N TYR A 34 23.39 27.90 12.69
CA TYR A 34 24.38 27.00 12.15
C TYR A 34 24.68 25.93 13.21
N LEU A 35 24.29 24.68 12.94
CA LEU A 35 24.95 23.55 13.58
C LEU A 35 26.45 23.68 13.25
N PRO A 36 27.36 23.59 14.22
CA PRO A 36 28.79 23.70 13.94
C PRO A 36 29.15 22.66 12.88
N ARG A 37 29.77 23.14 11.80
CA ARG A 37 30.39 22.33 10.78
C ARG A 37 31.37 21.39 11.49
N ILE A 38 31.06 20.10 11.53
CA ILE A 38 32.01 19.10 12.01
C ILE A 38 33.24 19.24 11.11
N GLU A 39 34.37 19.64 11.70
CA GLU A 39 35.65 19.63 11.01
C GLU A 39 35.92 18.19 10.56
N GLU A 40 36.04 18.01 9.25
CA GLU A 40 36.53 16.77 8.64
C GLU A 40 37.97 16.53 9.11
N ASN A 41 38.13 15.80 10.21
CA ASN A 41 39.32 15.01 10.40
C ASN A 41 39.33 13.97 9.27
N ARG A 42 40.11 14.24 8.21
CA ARG A 42 40.40 13.29 7.15
C ARG A 42 41.16 12.10 7.73
N VAL A 43 40.41 11.14 8.25
CA VAL A 43 40.90 9.79 8.46
C VAL A 43 41.07 9.19 7.06
N LYS A 44 42.33 9.07 6.62
CA LYS A 44 42.67 8.21 5.47
C LYS A 44 42.35 6.78 5.86
N THR A 45 41.20 6.28 5.43
CA THR A 45 40.96 4.84 5.38
C THR A 45 40.25 4.54 4.08
N SER A 46 40.96 3.87 3.18
CA SER A 46 40.39 3.13 2.07
C SER A 46 39.60 1.95 2.62
N ALA A 47 38.47 2.21 3.26
CA ALA A 47 37.47 1.20 3.52
C ALA A 47 36.55 1.20 2.30
N HIS A 48 36.65 0.14 1.49
CA HIS A 48 35.53 -0.20 0.62
C HIS A 48 34.32 -0.32 1.54
N VAL A 49 33.41 0.66 1.48
CA VAL A 49 32.07 0.49 2.03
C VAL A 49 31.46 -0.64 1.21
N LYS A 50 31.55 -1.86 1.75
CA LYS A 50 30.63 -2.92 1.33
C LYS A 50 29.27 -2.41 1.72
N ILE A 51 28.54 -1.87 0.76
CA ILE A 51 27.09 -1.76 0.88
C ILE A 51 26.65 -3.20 1.13
N ASP A 52 26.24 -3.46 2.37
CA ASP A 52 25.69 -4.74 2.72
C ASP A 52 24.49 -4.95 1.82
N THR A 53 24.55 -5.97 0.97
CA THR A 53 23.53 -6.31 -0.02
C THR A 53 22.16 -6.60 0.62
N GLU A 54 22.09 -6.66 1.95
CA GLU A 54 20.85 -6.74 2.73
C GLU A 54 20.12 -5.40 2.89
N PHE A 55 20.77 -4.24 2.69
CA PHE A 55 20.15 -2.91 2.87
C PHE A 55 19.06 -2.55 1.83
N GLY A 56 18.77 -3.45 0.89
CA GLY A 56 17.68 -3.33 -0.08
C GLY A 56 16.64 -4.46 -0.03
N SER A 57 16.88 -5.52 0.74
CA SER A 57 15.92 -6.62 0.89
C SER A 57 15.04 -6.38 2.10
N ILE A 58 13.87 -5.77 1.92
CA ILE A 58 12.86 -5.71 2.98
C ILE A 58 12.46 -7.16 3.28
N PRO A 59 12.74 -7.69 4.48
CA PRO A 59 12.36 -9.05 4.81
C PRO A 59 10.85 -9.19 4.71
N LEU A 60 10.36 -10.24 4.07
CA LEU A 60 8.93 -10.46 3.89
C LEU A 60 8.33 -10.90 5.23
N TYR A 61 7.51 -10.04 5.83
CA TYR A 61 6.76 -10.32 7.04
C TYR A 61 5.33 -9.79 6.95
N PHE A 62 4.43 -10.43 7.69
CA PHE A 62 3.03 -10.05 7.78
C PHE A 62 2.82 -9.12 8.96
N ILE A 63 2.11 -8.02 8.72
CA ILE A 63 1.80 -6.99 9.71
C ILE A 63 0.29 -7.08 10.03
N PRO A 64 -0.11 -7.27 11.30
CA PRO A 64 -1.51 -7.18 11.69
C PRO A 64 -2.02 -5.75 11.55
N ASN A 65 -3.21 -5.59 10.97
CA ASN A 65 -3.87 -4.29 10.93
C ASN A 65 -4.43 -3.95 12.32
N LYS A 66 -3.85 -2.95 12.97
CA LYS A 66 -4.34 -2.33 14.22
C LYS A 66 -4.85 -0.90 13.99
N GLY A 67 -5.34 -0.61 12.78
CA GLY A 67 -5.87 0.69 12.38
C GLY A 67 -4.90 1.54 11.55
N GLN A 68 -3.82 0.95 11.02
CA GLN A 68 -2.90 1.66 10.12
C GLN A 68 -3.52 1.88 8.74
N VAL A 69 -4.40 0.96 8.33
CA VAL A 69 -5.06 0.92 7.02
C VAL A 69 -6.54 0.58 7.20
N ASN A 70 -7.31 0.60 6.10
CA ASN A 70 -8.73 0.26 6.09
C ASN A 70 -8.99 -1.08 6.81
N GLU A 71 -10.01 -1.11 7.67
CA GLU A 71 -10.34 -2.24 8.55
C GLU A 71 -10.68 -3.56 7.82
N THR A 72 -10.98 -3.49 6.52
CA THR A 72 -11.23 -4.68 5.69
C THR A 72 -9.99 -5.58 5.63
N ALA A 73 -8.80 -4.97 5.55
CA ALA A 73 -7.54 -5.69 5.67
C ALA A 73 -7.30 -6.07 7.14
N LYS A 74 -7.05 -7.36 7.38
CA LYS A 74 -6.71 -7.88 8.72
C LYS A 74 -5.21 -8.06 8.90
N PHE A 75 -4.53 -8.43 7.83
CA PHE A 75 -3.07 -8.48 7.75
C PHE A 75 -2.63 -7.98 6.38
N TYR A 76 -1.36 -7.58 6.26
CA TYR A 76 -0.76 -7.27 4.97
C TYR A 76 0.74 -7.55 4.97
N ALA A 77 1.27 -7.82 3.79
CA ALA A 77 2.69 -8.03 3.56
C ALA A 77 3.12 -7.24 2.32
N LYS A 78 4.29 -6.61 2.38
CA LYS A 78 4.84 -5.86 1.26
C LYS A 78 5.92 -6.68 0.58
N THR A 79 5.79 -6.85 -0.73
CA THR A 79 6.84 -7.40 -1.60
C THR A 79 7.43 -6.26 -2.45
N SER A 80 8.48 -6.54 -3.23
CA SER A 80 9.03 -5.58 -4.18
C SER A 80 8.08 -5.24 -5.34
N ARG A 81 7.07 -6.09 -5.62
CA ARG A 81 6.18 -5.96 -6.79
C ARG A 81 4.77 -5.50 -6.42
N TYR A 82 4.28 -5.92 -5.26
CA TYR A 82 2.92 -5.65 -4.80
C TYR A 82 2.83 -5.66 -3.27
N THR A 83 1.77 -5.03 -2.75
CA THR A 83 1.30 -5.28 -1.39
C THR A 83 0.20 -6.34 -1.42
N LEU A 84 0.35 -7.39 -0.61
CA LEU A 84 -0.71 -8.34 -0.34
C LEU A 84 -1.57 -7.80 0.80
N TRP A 85 -2.87 -7.62 0.56
CA TRP A 85 -3.86 -7.35 1.60
C TRP A 85 -4.66 -8.62 1.89
N MET A 86 -4.63 -9.09 3.13
CA MET A 86 -5.35 -10.27 3.58
C MET A 86 -6.66 -9.85 4.23
N THR A 87 -7.78 -10.33 3.71
CA THR A 87 -9.13 -10.03 4.21
C THR A 87 -9.85 -11.33 4.56
N LYS A 88 -10.99 -11.24 5.24
CA LYS A 88 -11.86 -12.40 5.50
C LYS A 88 -12.42 -13.05 4.23
N LYS A 89 -12.53 -12.29 3.13
CA LYS A 89 -13.16 -12.74 1.87
C LYS A 89 -12.15 -13.23 0.83
N GLY A 90 -10.87 -12.97 1.03
CA GLY A 90 -9.89 -13.17 -0.02
C GLY A 90 -8.58 -12.42 0.18
N LEU A 91 -7.71 -12.59 -0.81
CA LEU A 91 -6.40 -11.95 -0.93
C LEU A 91 -6.44 -10.91 -2.05
N LEU A 92 -5.92 -9.71 -1.79
CA LEU A 92 -5.81 -8.65 -2.80
C LEU A 92 -4.33 -8.37 -3.07
N PHE A 93 -3.97 -8.33 -4.35
CA PHE A 93 -2.62 -8.04 -4.84
C PHE A 93 -2.63 -6.65 -5.43
N ASP A 94 -1.98 -5.70 -4.77
CA ASP A 94 -2.02 -4.27 -5.08
C ASP A 94 -0.65 -3.81 -5.57
N SER A 95 -0.53 -3.58 -6.87
CA SER A 95 0.70 -3.23 -7.56
C SER A 95 0.63 -1.80 -8.06
N ILE A 96 1.72 -1.04 -7.94
CA ILE A 96 1.83 0.32 -8.45
C ILE A 96 3.05 0.36 -9.37
N LYS A 97 2.88 0.91 -10.57
CA LYS A 97 3.94 1.13 -11.54
C LYS A 97 4.02 2.62 -11.87
N GLN A 98 5.24 3.14 -11.87
CA GLN A 98 5.53 4.48 -12.37
C GLN A 98 5.66 4.40 -13.89
N VAL A 99 4.93 5.26 -14.58
CA VAL A 99 4.96 5.38 -16.05
C VAL A 99 5.41 6.79 -16.38
N GLU A 100 6.56 6.86 -17.05
CA GLU A 100 7.01 8.10 -17.69
C GLU A 100 6.03 8.43 -18.81
N VAL A 101 5.36 9.57 -18.67
CA VAL A 101 4.54 10.11 -19.75
C VAL A 101 5.50 10.81 -20.71
N GLU A 102 5.68 10.24 -21.89
CA GLU A 102 6.32 10.96 -23.00
C GLU A 102 5.46 12.19 -23.30
N ALA A 103 5.96 13.37 -22.93
CA ALA A 103 5.31 14.62 -23.29
C ALA A 103 5.44 14.78 -24.82
N GLU A 104 4.31 14.75 -25.52
CA GLU A 104 4.24 15.17 -26.92
C GLU A 104 4.52 16.68 -26.95
N VAL A 105 5.78 17.03 -27.22
CA VAL A 105 6.18 18.43 -27.36
C VAL A 105 5.63 18.92 -28.69
N GLU A 106 4.48 19.59 -28.67
CA GLU A 106 4.09 20.44 -29.80
C GLU A 106 5.18 21.51 -29.96
N GLU A 107 5.93 21.44 -31.07
CA GLU A 107 6.97 22.39 -31.43
C GLU A 107 6.39 23.79 -31.69
N THR A 108 6.07 24.52 -30.62
CA THR A 108 5.76 25.95 -30.69
C THR A 108 6.71 26.74 -29.78
N HIS A 109 7.88 27.01 -30.36
CA HIS A 109 8.80 28.13 -30.12
C HIS A 109 9.52 28.30 -28.75
N SER A 110 10.86 28.26 -28.83
CA SER A 110 11.81 29.34 -28.44
C SER A 110 13.03 28.85 -27.61
N PRO A 111 14.28 29.25 -27.91
CA PRO A 111 15.50 28.53 -27.46
C PRO A 111 15.94 28.75 -26.00
N HIS A 112 15.15 29.41 -25.15
CA HIS A 112 15.63 29.87 -23.84
C HIS A 112 14.61 29.67 -22.71
N SER A 113 14.56 28.44 -22.16
CA SER A 113 14.11 28.20 -20.78
C SER A 113 14.99 27.13 -20.13
N PRO A 114 15.74 27.45 -19.06
CA PRO A 114 16.53 26.46 -18.30
C PRO A 114 15.67 25.60 -17.35
N TYR A 115 14.34 25.76 -17.36
CA TYR A 115 13.42 24.86 -16.67
C TYR A 115 12.92 23.81 -17.66
N SER A 116 13.44 22.59 -17.56
CA SER A 116 12.75 21.41 -18.10
C SER A 116 11.62 21.10 -17.12
N PRO A 117 10.34 21.21 -17.50
CA PRO A 117 9.28 20.65 -16.67
C PRO A 117 9.52 19.16 -16.63
N HIS A 118 9.80 18.60 -15.44
CA HIS A 118 9.75 17.16 -15.23
C HIS A 118 8.45 16.65 -15.87
N SER A 119 8.57 15.70 -16.79
CA SER A 119 7.39 15.06 -17.38
C SER A 119 6.50 14.58 -16.23
N PRO A 120 5.17 14.78 -16.31
CA PRO A 120 4.30 14.33 -15.25
C PRO A 120 4.42 12.81 -15.12
N GLU A 121 5.12 12.35 -14.09
CA GLU A 121 5.14 10.94 -13.73
C GLU A 121 3.69 10.53 -13.41
N SER A 122 3.16 9.58 -14.18
CA SER A 122 1.86 9.00 -13.89
C SER A 122 2.06 7.70 -13.13
N LEU A 123 1.29 7.50 -12.05
CA LEU A 123 1.26 6.24 -11.33
C LEU A 123 0.07 5.43 -11.84
N GLU A 124 0.35 4.27 -12.42
CA GLU A 124 -0.68 3.28 -12.71
C GLU A 124 -0.80 2.29 -11.54
N ARG A 125 -2.03 1.87 -11.24
CA ARG A 125 -2.32 0.93 -10.16
C ARG A 125 -3.12 -0.25 -10.69
N ASP A 126 -2.70 -1.45 -10.32
CA ASP A 126 -3.36 -2.71 -10.65
C ASP A 126 -3.74 -3.44 -9.36
N VAL A 127 -4.99 -3.92 -9.29
CA VAL A 127 -5.53 -4.62 -8.12
C VAL A 127 -6.25 -5.89 -8.55
N SER A 128 -5.52 -7.01 -8.55
CA SER A 128 -6.08 -8.35 -8.73
C SER A 128 -6.55 -8.95 -7.40
N ARG A 129 -7.57 -9.81 -7.45
CA ARG A 129 -8.18 -10.39 -6.24
C ARG A 129 -8.36 -11.90 -6.37
N LEU A 130 -7.90 -12.66 -5.38
CA LEU A 130 -8.34 -14.03 -5.14
C LEU A 130 -9.50 -13.97 -4.13
N ILE A 131 -10.68 -14.46 -4.52
CA ILE A 131 -11.89 -14.45 -3.69
C ILE A 131 -12.25 -15.88 -3.31
N PHE A 132 -12.40 -16.14 -2.02
CA PHE A 132 -12.84 -17.44 -1.52
C PHE A 132 -14.34 -17.62 -1.75
N LEU A 133 -14.72 -18.70 -2.45
CA LEU A 133 -16.11 -19.00 -2.79
C LEU A 133 -16.69 -19.98 -1.79
N ASN A 134 -17.87 -19.68 -1.23
CA ASN A 134 -18.55 -20.51 -0.23
C ASN A 134 -17.72 -20.82 1.03
N ALA A 135 -16.65 -20.05 1.27
CA ALA A 135 -15.86 -20.15 2.49
C ALA A 135 -16.65 -19.64 3.70
N ASN A 136 -16.18 -20.03 4.89
CA ASN A 136 -16.56 -19.40 6.14
C ASN A 136 -16.43 -17.87 6.00
N PRO A 137 -17.50 -17.07 6.16
CA PRO A 137 -17.45 -15.63 5.96
C PRO A 137 -16.69 -14.90 7.09
N ASN A 138 -16.42 -15.59 8.20
CA ASN A 138 -15.73 -15.06 9.36
C ASN A 138 -14.67 -16.04 9.87
N PRO A 139 -13.64 -16.37 9.06
CA PRO A 139 -12.58 -17.26 9.51
C PRO A 139 -11.73 -16.56 10.58
N GLU A 140 -11.27 -17.33 11.56
CA GLU A 140 -10.26 -16.85 12.50
C GLU A 140 -8.91 -16.74 11.77
N MET A 141 -8.26 -15.57 11.84
CA MET A 141 -6.97 -15.33 11.21
C MET A 141 -5.89 -15.20 12.28
N VAL A 142 -4.95 -16.14 12.31
CA VAL A 142 -3.95 -16.27 13.38
C VAL A 142 -2.55 -16.05 12.81
N PRO A 143 -1.78 -15.06 13.30
CA PRO A 143 -0.38 -14.95 12.95
C PRO A 143 0.42 -16.08 13.60
N VAL A 144 1.30 -16.70 12.83
CA VAL A 144 2.17 -17.78 13.32
C VAL A 144 3.62 -17.50 12.92
N GLU A 145 4.56 -18.10 13.65
CA GLU A 145 5.99 -17.87 13.44
C GLU A 145 6.34 -16.38 13.61
N MET A 146 6.06 -15.86 14.80
CA MET A 146 6.33 -14.46 15.16
C MET A 146 7.80 -14.12 14.93
N THR A 147 8.04 -12.94 14.36
CA THR A 147 9.41 -12.45 14.12
C THR A 147 9.84 -11.48 15.23
N GLN A 148 11.15 -11.23 15.32
CA GLN A 148 11.69 -10.21 16.21
C GLN A 148 11.47 -8.78 15.68
N HIS A 149 11.09 -8.63 14.40
CA HIS A 149 10.87 -7.33 13.79
C HIS A 149 9.62 -6.65 14.35
N LYS A 150 9.74 -5.33 14.51
CA LYS A 150 8.67 -4.45 14.96
C LYS A 150 8.44 -3.36 13.94
N VAL A 151 7.18 -3.00 13.71
CA VAL A 151 6.82 -1.90 12.83
C VAL A 151 6.17 -0.78 13.63
N ASN A 152 6.54 0.45 13.28
CA ASN A 152 5.96 1.68 13.82
C ASN A 152 5.31 2.48 12.69
N TYR A 153 4.13 3.02 12.94
CA TYR A 153 3.38 3.90 12.03
C TYR A 153 3.08 5.22 12.72
N PHE A 154 3.59 6.30 12.15
CA PHE A 154 3.43 7.67 12.64
C PHE A 154 2.55 8.45 11.65
N ILE A 155 1.27 8.08 11.58
CA ILE A 155 0.33 8.66 10.59
C ILE A 155 -0.25 9.96 11.15
N GLY A 156 -0.02 11.07 10.43
CA GLY A 156 -0.52 12.39 10.82
C GLY A 156 0.24 13.02 12.00
N LYS A 157 -0.22 14.20 12.41
CA LYS A 157 0.45 15.02 13.45
C LYS A 157 0.05 14.65 14.89
N ASP A 158 -0.98 13.84 15.08
CA ASP A 158 -1.51 13.47 16.40
C ASP A 158 -0.81 12.21 16.93
N PRO A 159 0.04 12.31 17.98
CA PRO A 159 0.78 11.17 18.50
C PRO A 159 -0.08 10.08 19.12
N SER A 160 -1.33 10.40 19.52
CA SER A 160 -2.26 9.39 20.05
C SER A 160 -2.72 8.40 18.98
N LYS A 161 -2.59 8.76 17.70
CA LYS A 161 -2.90 7.92 16.53
C LYS A 161 -1.71 7.09 16.07
N TRP A 162 -0.53 7.29 16.64
CA TRP A 162 0.67 6.55 16.27
C TRP A 162 0.61 5.12 16.79
N GLN A 163 0.89 4.17 15.91
CA GLN A 163 0.96 2.76 16.26
C GLN A 163 2.43 2.37 16.41
N LYS A 164 2.83 1.91 17.59
CA LYS A 164 4.23 1.55 17.88
C LYS A 164 4.37 0.09 18.25
N GLY A 165 5.52 -0.50 17.94
CA GLY A 165 5.90 -1.83 18.40
C GLY A 165 5.01 -2.96 17.88
N ILE A 166 4.45 -2.83 16.68
CA ILE A 166 3.59 -3.86 16.11
C ILE A 166 4.45 -5.09 15.80
N SER A 167 4.18 -6.21 16.47
CA SER A 167 4.80 -7.50 16.17
C SER A 167 4.41 -7.98 14.78
N THR A 168 5.37 -8.56 14.06
CA THR A 168 5.14 -9.17 12.74
C THR A 168 5.30 -10.68 12.81
N SER A 169 4.82 -11.38 11.78
CA SER A 169 4.90 -12.84 11.68
C SER A 169 5.40 -13.29 10.31
N LYS A 170 5.91 -14.51 10.20
CA LYS A 170 6.31 -15.09 8.89
C LYS A 170 5.13 -15.64 8.10
N ALA A 171 4.04 -15.98 8.79
CA ALA A 171 2.83 -16.50 8.17
C ALA A 171 1.56 -16.10 8.94
N VAL A 172 0.42 -16.29 8.27
CA VAL A 172 -0.92 -16.11 8.84
C VAL A 172 -1.78 -17.30 8.41
N ILE A 173 -2.46 -17.92 9.37
CA ILE A 173 -3.37 -19.05 9.13
C ILE A 173 -4.81 -18.54 9.17
N TYR A 174 -5.57 -18.80 8.12
CA TYR A 174 -7.04 -18.80 8.17
C TYR A 174 -7.50 -20.17 8.70
N LYS A 175 -8.06 -20.20 9.90
CA LYS A 175 -8.60 -21.43 10.49
C LYS A 175 -10.01 -21.70 10.02
N ASN A 176 -10.29 -22.97 9.71
CA ASN A 176 -11.59 -23.47 9.27
C ASN A 176 -12.21 -22.54 8.23
N ILE A 177 -11.40 -22.20 7.22
CA ILE A 177 -11.87 -21.41 6.08
C ILE A 177 -12.87 -22.21 5.24
N TYR A 178 -12.68 -23.53 5.21
CA TYR A 178 -13.72 -24.52 4.90
C TYR A 178 -13.79 -25.53 6.06
N ASN A 179 -14.80 -26.41 6.04
CA ASN A 179 -14.96 -27.41 7.09
C ASN A 179 -13.72 -28.30 7.16
N ASN A 180 -13.05 -28.34 8.32
CA ASN A 180 -11.79 -29.07 8.53
C ASN A 180 -10.64 -28.68 7.58
N ILE A 181 -10.66 -27.48 7.00
CA ILE A 181 -9.57 -27.00 6.13
C ILE A 181 -9.09 -25.64 6.61
N ASP A 182 -7.79 -25.52 6.83
CA ASP A 182 -7.10 -24.26 7.11
C ASP A 182 -6.35 -23.78 5.85
N LEU A 183 -6.11 -22.49 5.74
CA LEU A 183 -5.23 -21.90 4.71
C LEU A 183 -4.07 -21.20 5.39
N LYS A 184 -2.84 -21.66 5.15
CA LYS A 184 -1.63 -20.99 5.64
C LYS A 184 -1.08 -20.11 4.52
N VAL A 185 -1.02 -18.80 4.74
CA VAL A 185 -0.37 -17.86 3.81
C VAL A 185 0.97 -17.46 4.40
N TYR A 186 2.03 -17.57 3.60
CA TYR A 186 3.40 -17.32 4.05
C TYR A 186 4.23 -16.68 2.92
N GLY A 187 5.40 -16.17 3.29
CA GLY A 187 6.36 -15.65 2.34
C GLY A 187 7.52 -16.61 2.14
N ASN A 188 7.95 -16.83 0.90
CA ASN A 188 9.33 -17.20 0.61
C ASN A 188 10.06 -15.96 0.10
N GLU A 189 11.38 -15.92 0.17
CA GLU A 189 12.26 -14.74 0.00
C GLU A 189 11.96 -13.80 -1.18
N LYS A 190 11.13 -14.21 -2.16
CA LYS A 190 10.77 -13.45 -3.36
C LYS A 190 9.26 -13.26 -3.58
N GLN A 191 8.39 -14.03 -2.93
CA GLN A 191 6.94 -13.98 -3.20
C GLN A 191 6.09 -14.57 -2.06
N ILE A 192 4.81 -14.22 -2.08
CA ILE A 192 3.79 -14.85 -1.25
C ILE A 192 3.43 -16.22 -1.84
N GLU A 193 3.31 -17.23 -0.98
CA GLU A 193 2.75 -18.55 -1.27
C GLU A 193 1.66 -18.89 -0.24
N TYR A 194 0.91 -19.96 -0.50
CA TYR A 194 -0.09 -20.47 0.43
C TYR A 194 -0.27 -21.98 0.29
N ASP A 195 -0.62 -22.61 1.42
CA ASP A 195 -0.93 -24.05 1.50
C ASP A 195 -2.33 -24.27 2.06
N TRP A 196 -3.06 -25.21 1.45
CA TRP A 196 -4.32 -25.71 1.98
C TRP A 196 -4.05 -26.91 2.89
N ILE A 197 -4.39 -26.78 4.16
CA ILE A 197 -4.16 -27.80 5.18
C ILE A 197 -5.49 -28.53 5.41
N VAL A 198 -5.66 -29.67 4.75
CA VAL A 198 -6.84 -30.52 4.90
C VAL A 198 -6.66 -31.43 6.11
N LYS A 199 -7.44 -31.18 7.16
CA LYS A 199 -7.44 -31.97 8.40
C LYS A 199 -8.32 -33.22 8.23
N PRO A 200 -8.22 -34.23 9.10
CA PRO A 200 -9.09 -35.41 9.05
C PRO A 200 -10.58 -35.02 8.94
N GLY A 201 -11.27 -35.61 7.96
CA GLY A 201 -12.68 -35.31 7.67
C GLY A 201 -12.93 -34.01 6.86
N GLY A 202 -11.90 -33.34 6.36
CA GLY A 202 -12.04 -32.26 5.38
C GLY A 202 -12.16 -32.80 3.95
N ASP A 203 -12.97 -32.15 3.12
CA ASP A 203 -13.14 -32.48 1.70
C ASP A 203 -12.43 -31.44 0.82
N PRO A 204 -11.34 -31.81 0.11
CA PRO A 204 -10.66 -30.89 -0.81
C PRO A 204 -11.56 -30.27 -1.88
N ALA A 205 -12.69 -30.93 -2.24
CA ALA A 205 -13.64 -30.40 -3.22
C ALA A 205 -14.41 -29.14 -2.74
N ASP A 206 -14.36 -28.84 -1.43
CA ASP A 206 -14.88 -27.61 -0.85
C ASP A 206 -14.01 -26.38 -1.20
N ILE A 207 -12.73 -26.59 -1.51
CA ILE A 207 -11.80 -25.50 -1.82
C ILE A 207 -12.16 -24.91 -3.18
N ARG A 208 -12.78 -23.71 -3.15
CA ARG A 208 -13.16 -22.97 -4.36
C ARG A 208 -12.76 -21.51 -4.25
N PHE A 209 -12.16 -20.98 -5.30
CA PHE A 209 -11.85 -19.55 -5.37
C PHE A 209 -11.92 -19.06 -6.80
N GLU A 210 -12.14 -17.76 -6.95
CA GLU A 210 -12.09 -17.08 -8.25
C GLU A 210 -11.05 -15.97 -8.24
N TYR A 211 -10.51 -15.67 -9.40
CA TYR A 211 -9.70 -14.48 -9.61
C TYR A 211 -10.52 -13.38 -10.31
N LYS A 212 -10.42 -12.15 -9.82
CA LYS A 212 -11.01 -10.96 -10.44
C LYS A 212 -9.95 -9.91 -10.76
N ASN A 213 -10.26 -9.08 -11.76
CA ASN A 213 -9.38 -8.02 -12.27
C ASN A 213 -8.02 -8.59 -12.72
N ILE A 214 -8.09 -9.59 -13.59
CA ILE A 214 -6.96 -10.27 -14.21
C ILE A 214 -7.17 -10.26 -15.72
N LYS A 215 -6.08 -10.33 -16.48
CA LYS A 215 -6.12 -10.49 -17.94
C LYS A 215 -6.47 -11.92 -18.34
N ALA A 216 -5.85 -12.89 -17.69
CA ALA A 216 -6.05 -14.32 -17.96
C ALA A 216 -5.63 -15.17 -16.75
N ALA A 217 -6.13 -16.40 -16.71
CA ALA A 217 -5.68 -17.44 -15.79
C ALA A 217 -5.59 -18.78 -16.53
N GLY A 218 -4.62 -19.62 -16.17
CA GLY A 218 -4.45 -20.93 -16.75
C GLY A 218 -3.51 -21.82 -15.94
N ILE A 219 -3.46 -23.08 -16.32
CA ILE A 219 -2.49 -24.05 -15.79
C ILE A 219 -1.37 -24.19 -16.83
N ASP A 220 -0.12 -24.05 -16.41
CA ASP A 220 1.03 -24.28 -17.29
C ASP A 220 1.40 -25.77 -17.40
N ASN A 221 2.40 -26.09 -18.21
CA ASN A 221 2.86 -27.47 -18.43
C ASN A 221 3.48 -28.12 -17.17
N GLU A 222 3.82 -27.33 -16.15
CA GLU A 222 4.37 -27.79 -14.88
C GLU A 222 3.28 -27.95 -13.80
N TRP A 223 2.01 -27.75 -14.17
CA TRP A 223 0.84 -27.77 -13.28
C TRP A 223 0.78 -26.60 -12.29
N ASN A 224 1.48 -25.51 -12.57
CA ASN A 224 1.34 -24.29 -11.79
C ASN A 224 0.09 -23.53 -12.24
N LEU A 225 -0.61 -22.90 -11.29
CA LEU A 225 -1.64 -21.92 -11.60
C LEU A 225 -0.97 -20.57 -11.91
N VAL A 226 -1.12 -20.12 -13.15
CA VAL A 226 -0.58 -18.86 -13.64
C VAL A 226 -1.70 -17.84 -13.79
N ILE A 227 -1.56 -16.72 -13.09
CA ILE A 227 -2.48 -15.59 -13.15
C ILE A 227 -1.77 -14.43 -13.83
N GLU A 228 -2.33 -13.96 -14.94
CA GLU A 228 -1.83 -12.80 -15.67
C GLU A 228 -2.54 -11.53 -15.15
N ALA A 229 -1.83 -10.72 -14.38
CA ALA A 229 -2.26 -9.41 -13.91
C ALA A 229 -1.81 -8.31 -14.88
N GLN A 230 -2.18 -7.05 -14.64
CA GLN A 230 -1.82 -5.95 -15.55
C GLN A 230 -0.30 -5.75 -15.60
N PHE A 231 0.37 -5.82 -14.45
CA PHE A 231 1.81 -5.55 -14.30
C PHE A 231 2.70 -6.79 -14.14
N GLY A 232 2.20 -7.98 -14.48
CA GLY A 232 3.01 -9.19 -14.50
C GLY A 232 2.23 -10.46 -14.17
N LYS A 233 2.97 -11.57 -14.02
CA LYS A 233 2.40 -12.87 -13.68
C LYS A 233 2.55 -13.17 -12.19
N LEU A 234 1.49 -13.72 -11.60
CA LEU A 234 1.54 -14.41 -10.31
C LEU A 234 1.53 -15.91 -10.61
N VAL A 235 2.50 -16.64 -10.07
CA VAL A 235 2.63 -18.09 -10.27
C VAL A 235 2.45 -18.77 -8.93
N HIS A 236 1.43 -19.60 -8.83
CA HIS A 236 1.19 -20.48 -7.70
C HIS A 236 1.68 -21.86 -8.08
N LYS A 237 2.67 -22.36 -7.35
CA LYS A 237 3.22 -23.69 -7.59
C LYS A 237 2.14 -24.74 -7.40
N LYS A 238 2.26 -25.84 -8.13
CA LYS A 238 1.43 -27.02 -7.85
C LYS A 238 1.51 -27.40 -6.36
N PRO A 239 0.41 -27.91 -5.77
CA PRO A 239 0.40 -28.43 -4.40
C PRO A 239 1.40 -29.58 -4.19
#